data_AF-A0A3N9TRD7-F1
#
_entry.id   AF-A0A3N9TRD7-F1
#
_cell.length_a   1.000
_cell.length_b   1.000
_cell.length_c   1.000
_cell.angle_alpha   90.00
_cell.angle_beta   90.00
_cell.angle_gamma   90.00
#
_symmetry.space_group_name_H-M   'P 1'
#
loop_
_entity.id
_entity.type
_entity.pdbx_description
1 polymer ?
#
loop_
_entity_poly.entity_id
_entity_poly.type
_entity_poly.pdbx_seq_one_letter_code
_entity_poly.pdbx_strand_id
1 'polypeptide(L)'
;MLDTKARPYVKPILEKTADFFLKIGFSANQVTILAFVVGVVAAILVGFGWMWTGILVLWFSGFLDAVDGTMARKTKQSGFGTVMDVTFDRVVEAGIIIALAARFPEQQFILLLLMASILFGITAFLTIGNVVQNKGVKSFHYATGLAERTEGFILLSLMVLTAPIFLFWTTLLFFIIEIISTIQRLMEAHRQLDKEE
;
A
#
# COMPACT_ATOMS: atom_id res chain seq x y z
N MET A 1 4.59 5.68 -10.10
CA MET A 1 5.00 6.86 -10.93
C MET A 1 4.99 8.19 -10.19
N LEU A 2 4.03 8.40 -9.28
CA LEU A 2 3.98 9.60 -8.43
C LEU A 2 5.07 9.58 -7.34
N ASP A 3 5.42 8.40 -6.84
CA ASP A 3 6.46 8.22 -5.82
C ASP A 3 7.79 8.87 -6.22
N THR A 4 8.24 8.68 -7.45
CA THR A 4 9.50 9.25 -7.94
C THR A 4 9.48 10.77 -8.01
N LYS A 5 8.33 11.38 -8.31
CA LYS A 5 8.19 12.84 -8.50
C LYS A 5 7.88 13.60 -7.20
N ALA A 6 7.12 12.99 -6.28
CA ALA A 6 6.74 13.60 -5.00
C ALA A 6 7.84 13.51 -3.94
N ARG A 7 8.75 12.53 -4.05
CA ARG A 7 9.81 12.25 -3.08
C ARG A 7 10.65 13.47 -2.66
N PRO A 8 11.10 14.37 -3.56
CA PRO A 8 11.96 15.49 -3.16
C PRO A 8 11.28 16.48 -2.20
N TYR A 9 9.96 16.66 -2.34
CA TYR A 9 9.20 17.63 -1.56
C TYR A 9 8.79 17.09 -0.18
N VAL A 10 8.50 15.79 -0.09
CA VAL A 10 8.03 15.15 1.14
C VAL A 10 9.19 14.69 2.02
N LYS A 11 10.35 14.39 1.41
CA LYS A 11 11.56 13.89 2.09
C LYS A 11 12.01 14.72 3.29
N PRO A 12 12.08 16.07 3.26
CA PRO A 12 12.53 16.86 4.40
C PRO A 12 11.64 16.68 5.64
N ILE A 13 10.33 16.53 5.44
CA ILE A 13 9.36 16.34 6.53
C ILE A 13 9.52 14.92 7.11
N LEU A 14 9.62 13.92 6.25
CA LEU A 14 9.84 12.53 6.66
C LEU A 14 11.17 12.37 7.43
N GLU A 15 12.25 12.99 6.96
CA GLU A 15 13.55 12.90 7.63
C GLU A 15 13.54 13.58 9.01
N LYS A 16 12.93 14.77 9.13
CA LYS A 16 12.79 15.45 10.43
C LYS A 16 11.96 14.63 11.41
N THR A 17 10.88 14.02 10.93
CA THR A 17 10.00 13.21 11.77
C THR A 17 10.68 11.90 12.17
N ALA A 18 11.39 11.25 11.25
CA ALA A 18 12.21 10.08 11.53
C ALA A 18 13.29 10.40 12.59
N ASP A 19 13.99 11.53 12.46
CA ASP A 19 14.99 11.95 13.45
C ASP A 19 14.37 12.23 14.81
N PHE A 20 13.16 12.78 14.85
CA PHE A 20 12.41 12.96 16.09
C PHE A 20 12.09 11.62 16.75
N PHE A 21 11.50 10.66 16.02
CA PHE A 21 11.19 9.32 16.54
C PHE A 21 12.44 8.57 17.02
N LEU A 22 13.54 8.65 16.26
CA LEU A 22 14.82 8.06 16.68
C LEU A 22 15.37 8.71 17.94
N LYS A 23 15.25 10.04 18.09
CA LYS A 23 15.69 10.77 19.30
C LYS A 23 14.91 10.38 20.55
N ILE A 24 13.61 10.10 20.42
CA ILE A 24 12.77 9.64 21.55
C ILE A 24 12.88 8.12 21.79
N GLY A 25 13.76 7.42 21.06
CA GLY A 25 14.07 6.01 21.29
C GLY A 25 13.16 5.00 20.59
N PHE A 26 12.33 5.43 19.63
CA PHE A 26 11.49 4.51 18.85
C PHE A 26 12.32 3.79 17.79
N SER A 27 12.05 2.50 17.61
CA SER A 27 12.55 1.70 16.48
C SER A 27 11.61 1.81 15.28
N ALA A 28 12.14 1.55 14.07
CA ALA A 28 11.32 1.53 12.86
C ALA A 28 10.12 0.57 12.99
N ASN A 29 10.36 -0.66 13.48
CA ASN A 29 9.30 -1.65 13.68
C ASN A 29 8.19 -1.18 14.63
N GLN A 30 8.51 -0.40 15.68
CA GLN A 30 7.50 0.17 16.56
C GLN A 30 6.63 1.21 15.85
N VAL A 31 7.24 2.01 14.97
CA VAL A 31 6.50 2.97 14.14
C VAL A 31 5.63 2.24 13.10
N THR A 32 6.09 1.13 12.53
CA THR A 32 5.28 0.26 11.67
C THR A 32 4.06 -0.31 12.40
N ILE A 33 4.22 -0.76 13.65
CA ILE A 33 3.10 -1.22 14.48
C ILE A 33 2.13 -0.06 14.78
N LEU A 34 2.65 1.13 15.07
CA LEU A 34 1.82 2.31 15.29
C LEU A 34 1.02 2.68 14.04
N ALA A 35 1.66 2.70 12.86
CA ALA A 35 1.01 2.92 11.58
C ALA A 35 -0.12 1.89 11.38
N PHE A 36 0.16 0.62 11.57
CA PHE A 36 -0.84 -0.45 11.49
C PHE A 36 -2.06 -0.21 12.39
N VAL A 37 -1.84 0.08 13.68
CA VAL A 37 -2.94 0.34 14.63
C VAL A 37 -3.78 1.54 14.18
N VAL A 38 -3.13 2.62 13.74
CA VAL A 38 -3.81 3.80 13.20
C VAL A 38 -4.61 3.46 11.94
N GLY A 39 -4.06 2.65 11.03
CA GLY A 39 -4.74 2.18 9.82
C GLY A 39 -5.97 1.31 10.12
N VAL A 40 -5.90 0.43 11.13
CA VAL A 40 -7.06 -0.35 11.58
C VAL A 40 -8.13 0.57 12.18
N VAL A 41 -7.75 1.58 12.96
CA VAL A 41 -8.69 2.59 13.47
C VAL A 41 -9.35 3.35 12.31
N ALA A 42 -8.62 3.68 11.25
CA ALA A 42 -9.20 4.29 10.05
C ALA A 42 -10.29 3.41 9.42
N ALA A 43 -10.04 2.11 9.27
CA ALA A 43 -11.02 1.15 8.76
C ALA A 43 -12.28 1.08 9.62
N ILE A 44 -12.11 1.04 10.95
CA ILE A 44 -13.23 1.05 11.90
C ILE A 44 -14.07 2.33 11.74
N LEU A 45 -13.43 3.50 11.67
CA LEU A 45 -14.12 4.79 11.48
C LEU A 45 -14.91 4.84 10.17
N VAL A 46 -14.33 4.34 9.07
CA VAL A 46 -15.01 4.22 7.78
C VAL A 46 -16.25 3.31 7.91
N GLY A 47 -16.14 2.19 8.61
CA GLY A 47 -17.27 1.28 8.85
C GLY A 47 -18.43 1.94 9.58
N PHE A 48 -18.12 2.77 10.59
CA PHE A 48 -19.13 3.58 11.30
C PHE A 48 -19.66 4.77 10.49
N GLY A 49 -19.10 5.05 9.32
CA GLY A 49 -19.54 6.12 8.42
C GLY A 49 -18.83 7.45 8.59
N TRP A 50 -17.79 7.52 9.42
CA TRP A 50 -16.98 8.71 9.64
C TRP A 50 -15.96 8.85 8.50
N MET A 51 -16.43 9.01 7.26
CA MET A 51 -15.59 8.90 6.05
C MET A 51 -14.43 9.87 6.06
N TRP A 52 -14.69 11.16 6.31
CA TRP A 52 -13.65 12.20 6.33
C TRP A 52 -12.61 11.95 7.42
N THR A 53 -13.04 11.62 8.64
CA THR A 53 -12.14 11.29 9.75
C THR A 53 -11.35 10.02 9.45
N GLY A 54 -12.00 8.98 8.91
CA GLY A 54 -11.37 7.74 8.48
C GLY A 54 -10.27 7.99 7.46
N ILE A 55 -10.49 8.85 6.46
CA ILE A 55 -9.47 9.23 5.48
C ILE A 55 -8.32 9.98 6.13
N LEU A 56 -8.59 10.97 6.99
CA LEU A 56 -7.53 11.70 7.68
C LEU A 56 -6.65 10.77 8.51
N VAL A 57 -7.26 9.82 9.23
CA VAL A 57 -6.55 8.81 10.02
C VAL A 57 -5.80 7.83 9.11
N LEU A 58 -6.37 7.42 7.97
CA LEU A 58 -5.72 6.57 6.99
C LEU A 58 -4.46 7.25 6.44
N TRP A 59 -4.55 8.51 6.00
CA TRP A 59 -3.38 9.27 5.53
C TRP A 59 -2.34 9.48 6.61
N PHE A 60 -2.74 9.64 7.86
CA PHE A 60 -1.81 9.67 8.98
C PHE A 60 -1.08 8.32 9.17
N SER A 61 -1.79 7.19 9.02
CA SER A 61 -1.18 5.85 8.97
C SER A 61 -0.13 5.75 7.86
N GLY A 62 -0.49 6.12 6.62
CA GLY A 62 0.43 6.08 5.48
C GLY A 62 1.64 7.01 5.64
N PHE A 63 1.47 8.13 6.34
CA PHE A 63 2.59 9.00 6.69
C PHE A 63 3.56 8.33 7.69
N LEU A 64 3.05 7.72 8.76
CA LEU A 64 3.87 7.02 9.75
C LEU A 64 4.66 5.87 9.14
N ASP A 65 4.01 5.15 8.24
CA ASP A 65 4.62 4.08 7.45
C ASP A 65 5.78 4.61 6.55
N ALA A 66 5.58 5.72 5.84
CA ALA A 66 6.68 6.37 5.10
C ALA A 66 7.83 6.87 6.01
N VAL A 67 7.51 7.25 7.25
CA VAL A 67 8.49 7.62 8.28
C VAL A 67 9.27 6.39 8.73
N ASP A 68 8.64 5.24 8.97
CA ASP A 68 9.33 4.01 9.38
C ASP A 68 10.35 3.55 8.33
N GLY A 69 10.01 3.64 7.05
CA GLY A 69 10.92 3.25 5.96
C GLY A 69 12.10 4.20 5.88
N THR A 70 11.91 5.46 6.29
CA THR A 70 12.99 6.44 6.42
C THR A 70 13.86 6.16 7.64
N MET A 71 13.27 5.78 8.78
CA MET A 71 14.01 5.34 9.97
C MET A 71 14.85 4.10 9.67
N ALA A 72 14.27 3.09 9.03
CA ALA A 72 14.95 1.84 8.67
C ALA A 72 16.17 2.07 7.75
N ARG A 73 16.11 3.07 6.87
CA ARG A 73 17.25 3.50 6.02
C ARG A 73 18.35 4.24 6.79
N LYS A 74 17.99 4.96 7.87
CA LYS A 74 18.95 5.65 8.74
C LYS A 74 19.56 4.72 9.78
N THR A 75 18.89 3.62 10.10
CA THR A 75 19.33 2.60 11.05
C THR A 75 19.69 1.28 10.33
N LYS A 76 19.63 0.16 11.05
CA LYS A 76 19.77 -1.18 10.47
C LYS A 76 18.41 -1.67 9.94
N GLN A 77 18.35 -2.02 8.67
CA GLN A 77 17.17 -2.69 8.10
C GLN A 77 17.05 -4.11 8.69
N SER A 78 15.84 -4.49 9.09
CA SER A 78 15.52 -5.83 9.58
C SER A 78 14.70 -6.57 8.53
N GLY A 79 15.06 -7.83 8.23
CA GLY A 79 14.26 -8.67 7.33
C GLY A 79 12.83 -8.87 7.83
N PHE A 80 12.64 -8.95 9.15
CA PHE A 80 11.29 -9.02 9.74
C PHE A 80 10.51 -7.71 9.57
N GLY A 81 11.20 -6.56 9.55
CA GLY A 81 10.57 -5.27 9.29
C GLY A 81 9.95 -5.20 7.88
N THR A 82 10.63 -5.75 6.88
CA THR A 82 10.08 -5.85 5.52
C THR A 82 8.85 -6.75 5.46
N VAL A 83 8.83 -7.85 6.22
CA VAL A 83 7.65 -8.72 6.31
C VAL A 83 6.47 -7.97 6.96
N MET A 84 6.74 -7.22 8.03
CA MET A 84 5.72 -6.41 8.71
C MET A 84 5.13 -5.34 7.80
N ASP A 85 5.98 -4.56 7.12
CA ASP A 85 5.58 -3.50 6.18
C ASP A 85 4.58 -4.02 5.13
N VAL A 86 4.96 -5.08 4.39
CA VAL A 86 4.10 -5.66 3.37
C VAL A 86 2.82 -6.25 3.98
N THR A 87 2.92 -6.96 5.10
CA THR A 87 1.76 -7.64 5.70
C THR A 87 0.75 -6.63 6.27
N PHE A 88 1.21 -5.64 7.02
CA PHE A 88 0.34 -4.67 7.70
C PHE A 88 -0.36 -3.75 6.70
N ASP A 89 0.32 -3.35 5.63
CA ASP A 89 -0.30 -2.66 4.49
C ASP A 89 -1.50 -3.43 3.95
N ARG A 90 -1.33 -4.73 3.68
CA ARG A 90 -2.40 -5.58 3.15
C ARG A 90 -3.57 -5.68 4.13
N VAL A 91 -3.30 -5.77 5.43
CA VAL A 91 -4.37 -5.83 6.44
C VAL A 91 -5.14 -4.51 6.52
N VAL A 92 -4.46 -3.36 6.46
CA VAL A 92 -5.12 -2.05 6.49
C VAL A 92 -5.95 -1.83 5.22
N GLU A 93 -5.39 -2.12 4.05
CA GLU A 93 -6.11 -2.04 2.76
C GLU A 93 -7.36 -2.93 2.75
N ALA A 94 -7.19 -4.20 3.16
CA ALA A 94 -8.31 -5.13 3.28
C ALA A 94 -9.35 -4.66 4.29
N GLY A 95 -8.92 -4.11 5.43
CA GLY A 95 -9.79 -3.56 6.47
C GLY A 95 -10.69 -2.45 5.94
N ILE A 96 -10.15 -1.51 5.15
CA ILE A 96 -10.93 -0.44 4.53
C ILE A 96 -11.96 -1.00 3.54
N ILE A 97 -11.57 -1.96 2.69
CA ILE A 97 -12.48 -2.60 1.73
C ILE A 97 -13.60 -3.36 2.47
N ILE A 98 -13.27 -4.09 3.53
CA ILE A 98 -14.24 -4.80 4.38
C ILE A 98 -15.19 -3.80 5.05
N ALA A 99 -14.69 -2.69 5.57
CA ALA A 99 -15.50 -1.64 6.17
C ALA A 99 -16.51 -1.04 5.17
N LEU A 100 -16.08 -0.81 3.92
CA LEU A 100 -16.97 -0.38 2.84
C LEU A 100 -17.98 -1.47 2.48
N ALA A 101 -17.58 -2.73 2.40
CA ALA A 101 -18.46 -3.86 2.08
C ALA A 101 -19.52 -4.12 3.17
N ALA A 102 -19.18 -3.88 4.43
CA ALA A 102 -20.12 -3.95 5.55
C ALA A 102 -21.14 -2.81 5.51
N ARG A 103 -20.73 -1.62 5.05
CA ARG A 103 -21.57 -0.42 5.02
C ARG A 103 -22.43 -0.30 3.76
N PHE A 104 -21.96 -0.83 2.63
CA PHE A 104 -22.62 -0.79 1.33
C PHE A 104 -22.82 -2.22 0.80
N PRO A 105 -23.75 -3.01 1.37
CA PRO A 105 -23.96 -4.42 1.00
C PRO A 105 -24.24 -4.63 -0.49
N GLU A 106 -24.90 -3.68 -1.13
CA GLU A 106 -25.22 -3.70 -2.56
C GLU A 106 -23.98 -3.66 -3.47
N GLN A 107 -22.82 -3.22 -2.95
CA GLN A 107 -21.55 -3.17 -3.67
C GLN A 107 -20.58 -4.30 -3.29
N GLN A 108 -21.00 -5.27 -2.47
CA GLN A 108 -20.13 -6.34 -2.00
C GLN A 108 -19.48 -7.13 -3.14
N PHE A 109 -20.21 -7.39 -4.22
CA PHE A 109 -19.66 -8.16 -5.33
C PHE A 109 -18.48 -7.46 -6.02
N ILE A 110 -18.58 -6.15 -6.30
CA ILE A 110 -17.49 -5.41 -6.93
C ILE A 110 -16.31 -5.21 -5.98
N LEU A 111 -16.57 -5.03 -4.67
CA LEU A 111 -15.53 -4.96 -3.65
C LEU A 111 -14.81 -6.31 -3.48
N LEU A 112 -15.52 -7.43 -3.61
CA LEU A 112 -14.93 -8.77 -3.60
C LEU A 112 -14.04 -8.99 -4.83
N LEU A 113 -14.46 -8.53 -6.01
CA LEU A 113 -13.64 -8.56 -7.22
C LEU A 113 -12.34 -7.75 -7.05
N LEU A 114 -12.43 -6.55 -6.46
CA LEU A 114 -11.24 -5.75 -6.13
C LEU A 114 -10.32 -6.47 -5.14
N MET A 115 -10.87 -7.07 -4.07
CA MET A 115 -10.07 -7.85 -3.12
C MET A 115 -9.35 -9.02 -3.82
N ALA A 116 -10.05 -9.74 -4.69
CA ALA A 116 -9.48 -10.84 -5.45
C ALA A 116 -8.37 -10.37 -6.41
N SER A 117 -8.53 -9.22 -7.08
CA SER A 117 -7.48 -8.67 -7.95
C SER A 117 -6.24 -8.25 -7.16
N ILE A 118 -6.41 -7.64 -5.98
CA ILE A 118 -5.31 -7.27 -5.09
C ILE A 118 -4.55 -8.52 -4.61
N LEU A 119 -5.28 -9.57 -4.22
CA LEU A 119 -4.68 -10.86 -3.83
C LEU A 119 -3.88 -11.50 -4.98
N PHE A 120 -4.42 -11.45 -6.20
CA PHE A 120 -3.69 -11.90 -7.38
C PHE A 120 -2.42 -11.05 -7.63
N GLY A 121 -2.55 -9.72 -7.54
CA GLY A 121 -1.46 -8.77 -7.74
C GLY A 121 -0.31 -8.94 -6.75
N ILE A 122 -0.61 -9.10 -5.45
CA ILE A 122 0.42 -9.33 -4.43
C ILE A 122 1.06 -10.71 -4.58
N THR A 123 0.29 -11.75 -4.94
CA THR A 123 0.83 -13.10 -5.18
C THR A 123 1.79 -13.09 -6.36
N ALA A 124 1.41 -12.44 -7.47
CA ALA A 124 2.29 -12.26 -8.62
C ALA A 124 3.56 -11.49 -8.23
N PHE A 125 3.42 -10.37 -7.51
CA PHE A 125 4.55 -9.56 -7.06
C PHE A 125 5.55 -10.35 -6.21
N LEU A 126 5.07 -11.07 -5.18
CA LEU A 126 5.94 -11.85 -4.29
C LEU A 126 6.59 -13.02 -5.02
N THR A 127 5.86 -13.70 -5.92
CA THR A 127 6.40 -14.82 -6.70
C THR A 127 7.46 -14.34 -7.68
N ILE A 128 7.21 -13.25 -8.41
CA ILE A 128 8.19 -12.65 -9.33
C ILE A 128 9.44 -12.22 -8.55
N GLY A 129 9.27 -11.54 -7.41
CA GLY A 129 10.39 -11.09 -6.57
C GLY A 129 11.25 -12.24 -6.01
N ASN A 130 10.71 -13.46 -5.95
CA ASN A 130 11.44 -14.65 -5.53
C ASN A 130 12.14 -15.38 -6.69
N VAL A 131 11.55 -15.35 -7.89
CA VAL A 131 12.06 -16.10 -9.07
C VAL A 131 13.03 -15.28 -9.90
N VAL A 132 12.79 -13.98 -10.08
CA VAL A 132 13.66 -13.09 -10.86
C VAL A 132 14.85 -12.66 -10.00
N GLN A 133 16.07 -12.98 -10.44
CA GLN A 133 17.27 -12.63 -9.70
C GLN A 133 17.56 -11.13 -9.74
N ASN A 134 17.86 -10.55 -8.57
CA ASN A 134 18.38 -9.19 -8.47
C ASN A 134 19.79 -9.09 -9.03
N LYS A 135 19.92 -8.65 -10.29
CA LYS A 135 21.22 -8.27 -10.88
C LYS A 135 21.69 -6.87 -10.47
N GLY A 136 20.95 -6.17 -9.58
CA GLY A 136 21.29 -4.83 -9.07
C GLY A 136 21.50 -4.75 -7.55
N VAL A 137 22.28 -3.75 -7.12
CA VAL A 137 22.63 -3.42 -5.70
C VAL A 137 21.41 -2.95 -4.85
N LYS A 138 20.18 -3.13 -5.34
CA LYS A 138 18.94 -2.81 -4.62
C LYS A 138 18.16 -4.11 -4.44
N SER A 139 17.82 -4.41 -3.19
CA SER A 139 17.32 -5.69 -2.71
C SER A 139 15.97 -6.18 -3.27
N PHE A 140 15.33 -5.50 -4.22
CA PHE A 140 14.11 -5.93 -4.92
C PHE A 140 13.98 -5.22 -6.28
N HIS A 141 13.90 -5.97 -7.40
CA HIS A 141 13.49 -5.42 -8.69
C HIS A 141 11.99 -5.10 -8.63
N TYR A 142 11.68 -3.81 -8.57
CA TYR A 142 10.32 -3.30 -8.74
C TYR A 142 9.90 -3.51 -10.20
N ALA A 143 9.12 -4.57 -10.47
CA ALA A 143 8.34 -4.64 -11.70
C ALA A 143 7.30 -3.51 -11.66
N THR A 144 7.47 -2.51 -12.52
CA THR A 144 6.63 -1.32 -12.54
C THR A 144 5.27 -1.63 -13.16
N GLY A 145 4.21 -1.59 -12.34
CA GLY A 145 2.82 -1.59 -12.82
C GLY A 145 2.22 -0.18 -12.78
N LEU A 146 1.08 0.03 -13.46
CA LEU A 146 0.37 1.32 -13.45
C LEU A 146 -0.07 1.78 -12.06
N ALA A 147 -0.45 0.86 -11.17
CA ALA A 147 -0.61 1.11 -9.74
C ALA A 147 0.64 0.66 -8.99
N GLU A 148 1.38 1.64 -8.46
CA GLU A 148 2.33 1.42 -7.36
C GLU A 148 1.62 1.73 -6.03
N ARG A 149 2.37 1.71 -4.92
CA ARG A 149 1.83 1.86 -3.56
C ARG A 149 1.01 3.13 -3.38
N THR A 150 1.51 4.27 -3.88
CA THR A 150 0.83 5.56 -3.74
C THR A 150 -0.41 5.68 -4.60
N GLU A 151 -0.40 5.19 -5.84
CA GLU A 151 -1.58 5.19 -6.70
C GLU A 151 -2.69 4.33 -6.10
N GLY A 152 -2.38 3.14 -5.57
CA GLY A 152 -3.35 2.31 -4.84
C GLY A 152 -3.93 3.02 -3.62
N PHE A 153 -3.08 3.69 -2.84
CA PHE A 153 -3.51 4.46 -1.66
C PHE A 153 -4.44 5.64 -2.01
N ILE A 154 -4.18 6.32 -3.13
CA ILE A 154 -5.03 7.40 -3.66
C ILE A 154 -6.37 6.83 -4.14
N LEU A 155 -6.38 5.71 -4.85
CA LEU A 155 -7.61 5.06 -5.33
C LEU A 155 -8.46 4.55 -4.17
N LEU A 156 -7.84 3.99 -3.13
CA LEU A 156 -8.52 3.60 -1.90
C LEU A 156 -9.13 4.81 -1.18
N SER A 157 -8.40 5.92 -1.10
CA SER A 157 -8.91 7.17 -0.53
C SER A 157 -10.07 7.74 -1.34
N LEU A 158 -9.98 7.69 -2.67
CA LEU A 158 -11.03 8.12 -3.58
C LEU A 158 -12.30 7.30 -3.36
N MET A 159 -12.18 5.97 -3.25
CA MET A 159 -13.32 5.10 -2.95
C MET A 159 -14.03 5.50 -1.65
N VAL A 160 -13.28 5.77 -0.58
CA VAL A 160 -13.88 6.19 0.71
C VAL A 160 -14.57 7.57 0.57
N LEU A 161 -13.94 8.52 -0.11
CA LEU A 161 -14.49 9.87 -0.32
C LEU A 161 -15.82 9.84 -1.10
N THR A 162 -15.87 9.04 -2.15
CA THR A 162 -17.03 8.98 -3.04
C THR A 162 -18.00 7.87 -2.71
N ALA A 163 -17.75 7.10 -1.64
CA ALA A 163 -18.52 5.91 -1.29
C ALA A 163 -20.05 6.11 -1.30
N PRO A 164 -20.60 7.22 -0.77
CA PRO A 164 -22.06 7.38 -0.73
C PRO A 164 -22.75 7.50 -2.10
N ILE A 165 -22.02 7.80 -3.18
CA ILE A 165 -22.61 8.13 -4.49
C ILE A 165 -21.98 7.31 -5.63
N PHE A 166 -20.66 7.15 -5.64
CA PHE A 166 -19.92 6.58 -6.77
C PHE A 166 -19.09 5.34 -6.42
N LEU A 167 -19.36 4.67 -5.30
CA LEU A 167 -18.56 3.53 -4.83
C LEU A 167 -18.35 2.47 -5.93
N PHE A 168 -19.41 2.10 -6.65
CA PHE A 168 -19.33 1.13 -7.74
C PHE A 168 -18.29 1.54 -8.78
N TRP A 169 -18.37 2.77 -9.28
CA TRP A 169 -17.52 3.26 -10.37
C TRP A 169 -16.07 3.43 -9.94
N THR A 170 -15.83 3.92 -8.72
CA THR A 170 -14.46 4.06 -8.20
C THR A 170 -13.83 2.71 -7.88
N THR A 171 -14.61 1.74 -7.39
CA THR A 171 -14.14 0.37 -7.15
C THR A 171 -13.84 -0.33 -8.47
N LEU A 172 -14.70 -0.18 -9.49
CA LEU A 172 -14.49 -0.72 -10.82
C LEU A 172 -13.22 -0.14 -11.48
N LEU A 173 -13.02 1.17 -11.35
CA LEU A 173 -11.80 1.82 -11.83
C LEU A 173 -10.55 1.24 -11.16
N PHE A 174 -10.56 1.11 -9.83
CA PHE A 174 -9.43 0.53 -9.10
C PHE A 174 -9.19 -0.93 -9.50
N PHE A 175 -10.24 -1.73 -9.60
CA PHE A 175 -10.16 -3.12 -10.06
C PHE A 175 -9.51 -3.24 -11.45
N ILE A 176 -9.94 -2.42 -12.42
CA ILE A 176 -9.37 -2.43 -13.76
C ILE A 176 -7.88 -2.07 -13.73
N ILE A 177 -7.50 -1.03 -12.96
CA ILE A 177 -6.12 -0.61 -12.83
C ILE A 177 -5.26 -1.72 -12.20
N GLU A 178 -5.74 -2.39 -11.17
CA GLU A 178 -5.04 -3.52 -10.52
C GLU A 178 -4.83 -4.70 -11.47
N ILE A 179 -5.85 -5.08 -12.24
CA ILE A 179 -5.73 -6.15 -13.25
C ILE A 179 -4.70 -5.80 -14.31
N ILE A 180 -4.77 -4.58 -14.88
CA ILE A 180 -3.79 -4.15 -15.88
C ILE A 180 -2.38 -4.13 -15.29
N SER A 181 -2.22 -3.62 -14.08
CA SER A 181 -0.93 -3.57 -13.38
C SER A 181 -0.36 -4.97 -13.15
N THR A 182 -1.20 -5.94 -12.79
CA THR A 182 -0.75 -7.31 -12.58
C THR A 182 -0.34 -7.98 -13.89
N ILE A 183 -1.10 -7.78 -14.96
CA ILE A 183 -0.75 -8.28 -16.30
C ILE A 183 0.59 -7.71 -16.75
N GLN A 184 0.81 -6.40 -16.57
CA GLN A 184 2.08 -5.75 -16.91
C GLN A 184 3.26 -6.37 -16.15
N ARG A 185 3.10 -6.62 -14.84
CA ARG A 185 4.15 -7.26 -14.03
C ARG A 185 4.47 -8.67 -14.53
N LEU A 186 3.46 -9.47 -14.88
CA LEU A 186 3.67 -10.82 -15.42
C LEU A 186 4.35 -10.80 -16.79
N MET A 187 3.95 -9.89 -17.68
CA MET A 187 4.58 -9.72 -18.99
C MET A 187 6.04 -9.27 -18.87
N GLU A 188 6.33 -8.37 -17.92
CA GLU A 188 7.70 -7.93 -17.63
C GLU A 188 8.55 -9.08 -17.09
N ALA A 189 8.01 -9.88 -16.15
CA ALA A 189 8.68 -11.05 -15.61
C ALA A 189 9.00 -12.09 -16.69
N HIS A 190 8.04 -12.41 -17.58
CA HIS A 190 8.27 -13.32 -18.70
C HIS A 190 9.42 -12.84 -19.60
N ARG A 191 9.42 -11.56 -19.99
CA ARG A 191 10.50 -10.96 -20.79
C ARG A 191 11.87 -10.97 -20.12
N GLN A 192 11.92 -10.96 -18.79
CA GLN A 192 13.16 -11.00 -18.03
C GLN A 192 13.70 -12.42 -17.97
N LEU A 193 12.85 -13.41 -17.68
CA LEU A 193 13.24 -14.81 -17.62
C LEU A 193 13.67 -15.36 -18.99
N ASP A 194 12.98 -14.98 -20.07
CA ASP A 194 13.36 -15.37 -21.45
C ASP A 194 14.74 -14.84 -21.88
N LYS A 195 15.28 -13.80 -21.22
CA LYS A 195 16.63 -13.26 -21.51
C LYS A 195 17.72 -13.93 -20.69
N GLU A 196 17.35 -14.71 -19.67
CA GLU A 196 18.28 -15.41 -18.79
C GLU A 196 18.52 -16.87 -19.19
N GLU A 197 17.62 -17.45 -19.98
CA GLU A 197 17.79 -18.73 -20.70
C GLU A 197 18.60 -18.57 -22.00
#